data_AF-A0A7X7L9D2-F1
#
_entry.id   AF-A0A7X7L9D2-F1
#
_cell.length_a   1.000
_cell.length_b   1.000
_cell.length_c   1.000
_cell.angle_alpha   90.00
_cell.angle_beta   90.00
_cell.angle_gamma   90.00
#
_symmetry.space_group_name_H-M   'P 1'
#
loop_
_entity.id
_entity.type
_entity.pdbx_description
1 polymer ?
#
loop_
_entity_poly.entity_id
_entity_poly.type
_entity_poly.pdbx_seq_one_letter_code
_entity_poly.pdbx_strand_id
1 'polypeptide(L)'
;MKTGEIIPWCAHAVRKAFGHPSAFRVAPSIAAGVALGVTSPACATAFVFWLAVILVFRTHLRSVLAGVLAGLAFKPFVAARCEAVGMRLLRAHEEFWREMLGAPVICYFQLEKARMMGALVLSARAFAVALVAVAAAIICYRVISSPRFRAFIVSLFTPKASA
;
A
#
# COMPACT_ATOMS: atom_id res chain seq x y z
N MET A 1 -28.70 -13.74 25.96
CA MET A 1 -27.45 -14.12 25.29
C MET A 1 -26.77 -12.86 24.76
N LYS A 2 -25.57 -12.54 25.25
CA LYS A 2 -24.83 -11.31 24.92
C LYS A 2 -24.04 -11.51 23.62
N THR A 3 -24.45 -10.83 22.55
CA THR A 3 -23.84 -10.82 21.20
C THR A 3 -22.48 -10.11 21.14
N GLY A 4 -21.73 -10.04 22.26
CA GLY A 4 -20.52 -9.21 22.40
C GLY A 4 -19.21 -9.96 22.60
N GLU A 5 -19.23 -11.29 22.76
CA GLU A 5 -18.05 -12.06 23.19
C GLU A 5 -17.36 -12.87 22.07
N ILE A 6 -17.76 -12.71 20.80
CA ILE A 6 -17.21 -13.52 19.70
C ILE A 6 -15.93 -12.91 19.08
N ILE A 7 -15.57 -11.65 19.37
CA ILE A 7 -14.38 -10.99 18.80
C ILE A 7 -13.14 -10.81 19.74
N PRO A 8 -13.06 -11.30 21.00
CA PRO A 8 -11.82 -11.18 21.77
C PRO A 8 -10.67 -12.00 21.17
N TRP A 9 -10.96 -13.09 20.46
CA TRP A 9 -9.98 -14.11 20.05
C TRP A 9 -9.24 -13.63 18.81
N CYS A 10 -9.98 -13.11 17.82
CA CYS A 10 -9.39 -12.45 16.65
C CYS A 10 -8.62 -11.19 17.05
N ALA A 11 -9.16 -10.37 17.95
CA ALA A 11 -8.44 -9.20 18.45
C ALA A 11 -7.17 -9.57 19.22
N HIS A 12 -7.20 -10.66 20.00
CA HIS A 12 -6.04 -11.14 20.75
C HIS A 12 -5.00 -11.82 19.84
N ALA A 13 -5.42 -12.63 18.87
CA ALA A 13 -4.57 -13.22 17.84
C ALA A 13 -3.90 -12.15 16.98
N VAL A 14 -4.64 -11.12 16.57
CA VAL A 14 -4.09 -9.95 15.85
C VAL A 14 -3.10 -9.17 16.74
N ARG A 15 -3.40 -8.95 18.02
CA ARG A 15 -2.43 -8.32 18.95
C ARG A 15 -1.16 -9.15 19.16
N LYS A 16 -1.29 -10.46 19.31
CA LYS A 16 -0.16 -11.39 19.51
C LYS A 16 0.66 -11.56 18.22
N ALA A 17 -0.02 -11.55 17.08
CA ALA A 17 0.57 -11.65 15.76
C ALA A 17 1.12 -10.32 15.22
N PHE A 18 0.76 -9.14 15.72
CA PHE A 18 1.30 -7.88 15.18
C PHE A 18 2.06 -7.01 16.20
N GLY A 19 1.97 -7.31 17.50
CA GLY A 19 2.55 -6.49 18.58
C GLY A 19 1.69 -5.26 18.91
N HIS A 20 2.26 -4.27 19.60
CA HIS A 20 1.70 -2.92 19.79
C HIS A 20 2.35 -1.86 18.88
N PRO A 21 2.42 -2.04 17.55
CA PRO A 21 2.91 -1.00 16.67
C PRO A 21 1.91 0.16 16.68
N SER A 22 2.39 1.37 16.94
CA SER A 22 1.58 2.58 16.74
C SER A 22 1.02 2.59 15.32
N ALA A 23 -0.23 3.01 15.14
CA ALA A 23 -0.88 3.11 13.82
C ALA A 23 -0.01 3.86 12.78
N PHE A 24 0.77 4.85 13.23
CA PHE A 24 1.75 5.61 12.46
C PHE A 24 2.90 4.80 11.87
N ARG A 25 3.19 3.60 12.38
CA ARG A 25 4.20 2.68 11.83
C ARG A 25 3.59 1.60 10.96
N VAL A 26 2.34 1.20 11.23
CA VAL A 26 1.66 0.11 10.50
C VAL A 26 1.32 0.53 9.07
N ALA A 27 0.71 1.71 8.90
CA ALA A 27 0.31 2.21 7.59
C ALA A 27 1.48 2.33 6.58
N PRO A 28 2.60 3.00 6.91
CA PRO A 28 3.75 3.06 6.00
C PRO A 28 4.43 1.70 5.82
N SER A 29 4.43 0.81 6.83
CA SER A 29 4.99 -0.54 6.68
C SER A 29 4.21 -1.40 5.69
N ILE A 30 2.88 -1.37 5.75
CA ILE A 30 2.01 -2.09 4.81
C ILE A 30 2.17 -1.48 3.41
N ALA A 31 2.14 -0.15 3.29
CA ALA A 31 2.30 0.53 2.02
C ALA A 31 3.65 0.22 1.35
N ALA A 32 4.74 0.24 2.12
CA ALA A 32 6.08 -0.13 1.64
C ALA A 32 6.15 -1.61 1.22
N GLY A 33 5.51 -2.50 1.99
CA GLY A 33 5.38 -3.91 1.63
C GLY A 33 4.60 -4.11 0.32
N VAL A 34 3.47 -3.40 0.13
CA VAL A 34 2.69 -3.45 -1.13
C VAL A 34 3.54 -2.99 -2.30
N ALA A 35 4.24 -1.88 -2.15
CA ALA A 35 5.12 -1.35 -3.19
C ALA A 35 6.23 -2.35 -3.53
N LEU A 36 6.86 -2.96 -2.54
CA LEU A 36 7.86 -4.02 -2.72
C LEU A 36 7.27 -5.25 -3.44
N GLY A 37 6.08 -5.71 -3.04
CA GLY A 37 5.43 -6.90 -3.63
C GLY A 37 4.94 -6.70 -5.07
N VAL A 38 4.51 -5.48 -5.42
CA VAL A 38 4.16 -5.11 -6.80
C VAL A 38 5.41 -5.03 -7.68
N THR A 39 6.55 -4.66 -7.09
CA THR A 39 7.82 -4.53 -7.82
C THR A 39 8.41 -5.91 -8.09
N SER A 40 8.70 -6.22 -9.36
CA SER A 40 9.33 -7.50 -9.70
C SER A 40 10.81 -7.51 -9.31
N PRO A 41 11.38 -8.64 -8.86
CA PRO A 41 12.84 -8.77 -8.66
C PRO A 41 13.63 -8.49 -9.95
N ALA A 42 13.01 -8.72 -11.11
CA ALA A 42 13.54 -8.38 -12.42
C ALA A 42 13.77 -6.86 -12.63
N CYS A 43 13.18 -6.00 -11.79
CA CYS A 43 13.46 -4.58 -11.73
C CYS A 43 14.27 -4.27 -10.46
N ALA A 44 15.51 -4.75 -10.43
CA ALA A 44 16.39 -4.72 -9.26
C ALA A 44 16.48 -3.33 -8.61
N THR A 45 16.59 -2.26 -9.41
CA THR A 45 16.68 -0.88 -8.91
C THR A 45 15.44 -0.47 -8.11
N ALA A 46 14.24 -0.73 -8.62
CA ALA A 46 12.99 -0.41 -7.95
C ALA A 46 12.76 -1.27 -6.70
N PHE A 47 13.17 -2.54 -6.77
CA PHE A 47 13.10 -3.46 -5.64
C PHE A 47 14.04 -3.02 -4.49
N VAL A 48 15.30 -2.69 -4.82
CA VAL A 48 16.30 -2.21 -3.86
C VAL A 48 15.87 -0.88 -3.24
N PHE A 49 15.27 0.03 -4.01
CA PHE A 49 14.72 1.28 -3.49
C PHE A 49 13.68 1.04 -2.39
N TRP A 50 12.66 0.20 -2.65
CA TRP A 50 11.63 -0.10 -1.64
C TRP A 50 12.17 -0.88 -0.44
N LEU A 51 13.14 -1.76 -0.67
CA LEU A 51 13.85 -2.47 0.41
C LEU A 51 14.61 -1.47 1.30
N ALA A 52 15.30 -0.49 0.72
CA ALA A 52 15.99 0.56 1.46
C ALA A 52 15.00 1.41 2.29
N VAL A 53 13.85 1.77 1.72
CA VAL A 53 12.76 2.46 2.44
C VAL A 53 12.32 1.62 3.65
N ILE A 54 12.06 0.33 3.47
CA ILE A 54 11.66 -0.60 4.54
C ILE A 54 12.69 -0.63 5.68
N LEU A 55 13.98 -0.66 5.35
CA LEU A 55 15.09 -0.70 6.30
C LEU A 55 15.26 0.63 7.05
N VAL A 56 15.24 1.76 6.34
CA VAL A 56 15.39 3.11 6.92
C VAL A 56 14.26 3.41 7.90
N PHE A 57 13.01 3.09 7.53
CA PHE A 57 11.86 3.34 8.39
C PHE A 57 11.67 2.30 9.51
N ARG A 58 12.59 1.32 9.63
CA ARG A 58 12.53 0.22 10.62
C ARG A 58 11.12 -0.38 10.71
N THR A 59 10.56 -0.67 9.55
CA THR A 59 9.18 -1.11 9.40
C THR A 59 8.95 -2.46 10.11
N HIS A 60 7.74 -2.68 10.63
CA HIS A 60 7.43 -3.92 11.33
C HIS A 60 7.36 -5.08 10.33
N LEU A 61 8.26 -6.07 10.46
CA LEU A 61 8.41 -7.19 9.52
C LEU A 61 7.07 -7.85 9.17
N ARG A 62 6.18 -8.06 10.13
CA ARG A 62 4.88 -8.70 9.92
C ARG A 62 3.91 -7.83 9.12
N SER A 63 3.92 -6.52 9.33
CA SER A 63 3.13 -5.55 8.54
C SER A 63 3.66 -5.43 7.12
N VAL A 64 4.98 -5.45 6.95
CA VAL A 64 5.63 -5.50 5.63
C VAL A 64 5.25 -6.78 4.90
N LEU A 65 5.32 -7.94 5.56
CA LEU A 65 4.97 -9.22 4.95
C LEU A 65 3.51 -9.25 4.46
N ALA A 66 2.57 -8.75 5.26
CA ALA A 66 1.18 -8.60 4.87
C ALA A 66 1.03 -7.69 3.63
N GLY A 67 1.77 -6.58 3.61
CA GLY A 67 1.84 -5.70 2.45
C GLY A 67 2.41 -6.39 1.21
N VAL A 68 3.51 -7.14 1.34
CA VAL A 68 4.14 -7.87 0.24
C VAL A 68 3.19 -8.89 -0.38
N LEU A 69 2.48 -9.66 0.45
CA LEU A 69 1.49 -10.62 -0.03
C LEU A 69 0.35 -9.92 -0.79
N ALA A 70 -0.15 -8.80 -0.27
CA ALA A 70 -1.14 -7.99 -0.99
C ALA A 70 -0.57 -7.48 -2.33
N GLY A 71 0.65 -6.94 -2.34
CA GLY A 71 1.32 -6.45 -3.54
C GLY A 71 1.54 -7.52 -4.60
N LEU A 72 1.91 -8.74 -4.19
CA LEU A 72 2.06 -9.89 -5.09
C LEU A 72 0.73 -10.26 -5.76
N ALA A 73 -0.38 -10.23 -5.03
CA ALA A 73 -1.71 -10.46 -5.59
C ALA A 73 -2.12 -9.40 -6.62
N PHE A 74 -1.69 -8.15 -6.44
CA PHE A 74 -1.94 -7.05 -7.39
C PHE A 74 -0.98 -7.03 -8.59
N LYS A 75 0.19 -7.66 -8.48
CA LYS A 75 1.23 -7.68 -9.51
C LYS A 75 0.73 -8.01 -10.94
N PRO A 76 -0.10 -9.05 -11.19
CA PRO A 76 -0.54 -9.36 -12.56
C PRO A 76 -1.33 -8.21 -13.20
N PHE A 77 -2.13 -7.48 -12.42
CA PHE A 77 -2.92 -6.34 -12.91
C PHE A 77 -2.04 -5.12 -13.24
N VAL A 78 -0.93 -4.97 -12.52
CA VAL A 78 -0.01 -3.85 -12.68
C VAL A 78 1.02 -4.13 -13.78
N ALA A 79 1.48 -5.39 -13.91
CA ALA A 79 2.52 -5.79 -14.86
C ALA A 79 2.16 -5.45 -16.31
N ALA A 80 0.90 -5.65 -16.70
CA ALA A 80 0.41 -5.32 -18.05
C ALA A 80 0.44 -3.82 -18.35
N ARG A 81 0.52 -2.96 -17.32
CA ARG A 81 0.51 -1.50 -17.46
C ARG A 81 1.89 -0.86 -17.31
N CYS A 82 2.88 -1.58 -16.79
CA CYS A 82 4.23 -1.06 -16.55
C CYS A 82 4.87 -0.49 -17.82
N GLU A 83 4.92 -1.28 -18.89
CA GLU A 83 5.56 -0.88 -20.14
C GLU A 83 4.85 0.33 -20.77
N ALA A 84 3.52 0.31 -20.85
CA ALA A 84 2.73 1.40 -21.41
C ALA A 84 2.91 2.73 -20.65
N VAL A 85 2.96 2.68 -19.30
CA VAL A 85 3.20 3.87 -18.47
C VAL A 85 4.63 4.37 -18.64
N GLY A 86 5.61 3.46 -18.68
CA GLY A 86 7.01 3.79 -18.92
C GLY A 86 7.26 4.46 -20.25
N MET A 87 6.67 3.91 -21.33
CA MET A 87 6.80 4.46 -22.68
C MET A 87 6.16 5.85 -22.79
N ARG A 88 5.02 6.08 -22.13
CA ARG A 88 4.41 7.42 -22.07
C ARG A 88 5.30 8.42 -21.35
N LEU A 89 5.93 8.01 -20.25
CA LEU A 89 6.81 8.88 -19.47
C LEU A 89 8.09 9.24 -20.23
N LEU A 90 8.68 8.27 -20.94
CA LEU A 90 9.86 8.50 -21.79
C LEU A 90 9.53 9.42 -22.95
N ARG A 91 8.38 9.23 -23.62
CA ARG A 91 7.93 10.11 -24.72
C ARG A 91 7.54 11.51 -24.25
N ALA A 92 7.01 11.66 -23.04
CA ALA A 92 6.64 12.96 -22.49
C ALA A 92 7.85 13.87 -22.22
N HIS A 93 9.05 13.30 -22.04
CA HIS A 93 10.27 14.02 -21.68
C HIS A 93 11.46 13.60 -22.55
N GLU A 94 11.23 13.40 -23.85
CA GLU A 94 12.24 12.86 -24.76
C GLU A 94 13.53 13.69 -24.80
N GLU A 95 13.41 15.03 -24.81
CA GLU A 95 14.55 15.96 -24.82
C GLU A 95 15.41 15.83 -23.55
N PHE A 96 14.79 15.81 -22.37
CA PHE A 96 15.48 15.62 -21.09
C PHE A 96 16.26 14.29 -21.07
N TRP A 97 15.66 13.20 -21.55
CA TRP A 97 16.33 11.90 -21.58
C TRP A 97 17.46 11.84 -22.60
N ARG A 98 17.30 12.53 -23.73
CA ARG A 98 18.33 12.65 -24.75
C ARG A 98 19.56 13.39 -24.21
N GLU A 99 19.35 14.48 -23.48
CA GLU A 99 20.43 15.25 -22.84
C GLU A 99 21.10 14.47 -21.70
N MET A 100 20.32 13.83 -20.82
CA MET A 100 20.84 13.13 -19.65
C MET A 100 21.63 11.86 -19.99
N LEU A 101 21.27 11.18 -21.10
CA LEU A 101 21.89 9.91 -21.50
C LEU A 101 22.94 10.05 -22.61
N GLY A 102 23.05 11.23 -23.24
CA GLY A 102 24.04 11.51 -24.28
C GLY A 102 23.96 10.62 -25.53
N ALA A 103 22.88 9.87 -25.70
CA ALA A 103 22.70 8.92 -26.80
C ALA A 103 21.26 8.99 -27.34
N PRO A 104 21.06 8.82 -28.67
CA PRO A 104 19.73 8.63 -29.22
C PRO A 104 19.11 7.39 -28.59
N VAL A 105 17.85 7.49 -28.20
CA VAL A 105 17.20 6.47 -27.39
C VAL A 105 16.85 5.27 -28.29
N ILE A 106 17.79 4.35 -28.51
CA ILE A 106 17.60 3.16 -29.37
C ILE A 106 16.55 2.21 -28.75
N CYS A 107 15.61 1.72 -29.56
CA CYS A 107 14.39 0.99 -29.16
C CYS A 107 14.57 -0.14 -28.13
N TYR A 108 15.71 -0.83 -28.09
CA TYR A 108 15.95 -1.92 -27.13
C TYR A 108 16.30 -1.44 -25.73
N PHE A 109 17.07 -0.35 -25.61
CA PHE A 109 17.38 0.28 -24.33
C PHE A 109 16.14 0.99 -23.74
N GLN A 110 15.15 1.34 -24.59
CA GLN A 110 13.88 1.93 -24.17
C GLN A 110 12.97 0.95 -23.45
N LEU A 111 12.85 -0.30 -23.91
CA LEU A 111 11.90 -1.27 -23.34
C LEU A 111 12.21 -1.60 -21.88
N GLU A 112 13.48 -1.83 -21.56
CA GLU A 112 13.90 -2.10 -20.18
C GLU A 112 13.79 -0.85 -19.29
N LYS A 113 14.22 0.32 -19.79
CA LYS A 113 14.07 1.60 -19.07
C LYS A 113 12.60 1.98 -18.87
N ALA A 114 11.76 1.81 -19.88
CA ALA A 114 10.32 2.02 -19.81
C ALA A 114 9.73 1.11 -18.75
N ARG A 115 10.05 -0.18 -18.77
CA ARG A 115 9.57 -1.13 -17.78
C ARG A 115 10.00 -0.75 -16.36
N MET A 116 11.26 -0.32 -16.18
CA MET A 116 11.78 0.12 -14.88
C MET A 116 11.07 1.40 -14.38
N MET A 117 10.95 2.42 -15.22
CA MET A 117 10.27 3.67 -14.87
C MET A 117 8.78 3.46 -14.61
N GLY A 118 8.13 2.64 -15.44
CA GLY A 118 6.75 2.23 -15.25
C GLY A 118 6.54 1.47 -13.94
N ALA A 119 7.46 0.57 -13.58
CA ALA A 119 7.44 -0.13 -12.31
C ALA A 119 7.63 0.82 -11.11
N LEU A 120 8.53 1.80 -11.20
CA LEU A 120 8.71 2.82 -10.17
C LEU A 120 7.45 3.67 -9.98
N VAL A 121 6.88 4.18 -11.06
CA VAL A 121 5.66 5.01 -11.01
C VAL A 121 4.47 4.22 -10.47
N LEU A 122 4.27 2.99 -10.96
CA LEU A 122 3.15 2.17 -10.53
C LEU A 122 3.31 1.67 -9.09
N SER A 123 4.52 1.31 -8.66
CA SER A 123 4.78 0.96 -7.26
C SER A 123 4.61 2.16 -6.32
N ALA A 124 5.02 3.37 -6.72
CA ALA A 124 4.76 4.59 -5.96
C ALA A 124 3.26 4.92 -5.86
N ARG A 125 2.50 4.72 -6.94
CA ARG A 125 1.03 4.84 -6.91
C ARG A 125 0.41 3.79 -5.99
N ALA A 126 0.86 2.53 -6.08
CA ALA A 126 0.40 1.46 -5.20
C ALA A 126 0.71 1.75 -3.73
N PHE A 127 1.89 2.30 -3.43
CA PHE A 127 2.25 2.80 -2.11
C PHE A 127 1.26 3.86 -1.61
N ALA A 128 1.02 4.90 -2.41
CA ALA A 128 0.13 6.00 -2.03
C ALA A 128 -1.31 5.51 -1.78
N VAL A 129 -1.84 4.67 -2.68
CA VAL A 129 -3.18 4.09 -2.53
C VAL A 129 -3.27 3.21 -1.29
N ALA A 130 -2.28 2.34 -1.06
CA ALA A 130 -2.23 1.49 0.13
C ALA A 130 -2.14 2.32 1.42
N LEU A 131 -1.35 3.39 1.43
CA LEU A 131 -1.21 4.29 2.57
C LEU A 131 -2.55 4.96 2.91
N VAL A 132 -3.24 5.51 1.90
CA VAL A 132 -4.55 6.16 2.06
C VAL A 132 -5.61 5.14 2.51
N ALA A 133 -5.65 3.97 1.90
CA ALA A 133 -6.62 2.93 2.25
C ALA A 133 -6.45 2.44 3.69
N VAL A 134 -5.20 2.19 4.13
CA VAL A 134 -4.92 1.77 5.51
C VAL A 134 -5.22 2.91 6.50
N ALA A 135 -4.88 4.16 6.17
CA ALA A 135 -5.22 5.31 7.00
C ALA A 135 -6.75 5.46 7.15
N ALA A 136 -7.49 5.34 6.05
CA ALA A 136 -8.95 5.38 6.06
C ALA A 136 -9.54 4.23 6.91
N ALA A 137 -9.03 3.00 6.76
CA ALA A 137 -9.46 1.86 7.57
C ALA A 137 -9.22 2.09 9.07
N ILE A 138 -8.07 2.68 9.44
CA ILE A 138 -7.76 3.05 10.82
C ILE A 138 -8.76 4.08 11.34
N ILE A 139 -9.07 5.12 10.56
CA ILE A 139 -10.05 6.15 10.93
C ILE A 139 -11.44 5.54 11.10
N CYS A 140 -11.91 4.75 10.13
CA CYS A 140 -13.21 4.06 10.21
C CYS A 140 -13.29 3.15 11.44
N TYR A 141 -12.24 2.39 11.73
CA TYR A 141 -12.17 1.56 12.94
C TYR A 141 -12.30 2.40 14.21
N ARG A 142 -11.60 3.54 14.29
CA ARG A 142 -11.67 4.46 15.44
C ARG A 142 -13.05 5.08 15.62
N VAL A 143 -13.73 5.42 14.52
CA VAL A 143 -15.09 5.95 14.54
C VAL A 143 -16.08 4.90 15.03
N ILE A 144 -16.06 3.69 14.46
CA ILE A 144 -16.98 2.59 14.82
C ILE A 144 -16.76 2.14 16.28
N SER A 145 -15.51 2.13 16.73
CA SER A 145 -15.17 1.76 18.11
C SER A 145 -15.44 2.88 19.11
N SER A 146 -15.76 4.10 18.67
CA SER A 146 -16.02 5.21 19.58
C SER A 146 -17.30 4.98 20.41
N PRO A 147 -17.29 5.31 21.71
CA PRO A 147 -18.47 5.16 22.56
C PRO A 147 -19.64 6.05 22.12
N ARG A 148 -19.34 7.20 21.48
CA ARG A 148 -20.34 8.10 20.90
C ARG A 148 -21.08 7.45 19.73
N PHE A 149 -20.37 6.77 18.83
CA PHE A 149 -21.00 6.05 17.71
C PHE A 149 -21.84 4.87 18.20
N ARG A 150 -21.36 4.14 19.22
CA ARG A 150 -22.18 3.09 19.87
C ARG A 150 -23.45 3.66 20.49
N ALA A 151 -23.35 4.76 21.23
CA ALA A 151 -24.51 5.42 21.82
C ALA A 151 -25.50 5.93 20.75
N PHE A 152 -24.99 6.47 19.64
CA PHE A 152 -25.81 6.87 18.49
C PHE A 152 -26.56 5.68 17.88
N ILE A 153 -25.89 4.55 17.65
CA ILE A 153 -26.56 3.34 17.15
C ILE A 153 -27.62 2.87 18.14
N VAL A 154 -27.33 2.83 19.44
CA VAL A 154 -28.33 2.44 20.46
C VAL A 154 -29.54 3.39 20.42
N SER A 155 -29.33 4.70 20.26
CA SER A 155 -30.42 5.69 20.17
C SER A 155 -31.32 5.55 18.94
N LEU A 156 -30.81 4.99 17.83
CA LEU A 156 -31.59 4.69 16.63
C LEU A 156 -32.51 3.48 16.81
N PHE A 157 -32.15 2.56 17.69
CA PHE A 157 -32.89 1.31 17.92
C PHE A 157 -33.73 1.31 19.21
N THR A 158 -33.55 2.28 20.11
CA THR A 158 -34.51 2.52 21.20
C THR A 158 -35.71 3.28 20.65
N PRO A 159 -36.90 2.67 20.55
CA PRO A 159 -38.09 3.40 20.14
C PRO A 159 -38.27 4.58 21.10
N LYS A 160 -38.40 5.80 20.55
CA LYS A 160 -38.89 6.93 21.33
C LYS A 160 -40.22 6.49 21.91
N ALA A 161 -40.28 6.29 23.22
CA ALA A 161 -41.55 6.15 23.93
C ALA A 161 -42.31 7.44 23.66
N SER A 162 -43.26 7.38 22.72
CA SER A 162 -44.20 8.44 22.45
C SER A 162 -45.00 8.68 23.72
N ALA A 163 -44.74 9.83 24.35
CA ALA A 163 -45.59 10.43 25.35
C ALA A 163 -46.89 10.94 24.72
#